data_AF-A0A4P9TIY2-F1
#
_entry.id   AF-A0A4P9TIY2-F1
#
_cell.length_a   1.000
_cell.length_b   1.000
_cell.length_c   1.000
_cell.angle_alpha   90.00
_cell.angle_beta   90.00
_cell.angle_gamma   90.00
#
_symmetry.space_group_name_H-M   'P 1'
#
loop_
_entity.id
_entity.type
_entity.pdbx_description
1 polymer ?
#
loop_
_entity_poly.entity_id
_entity_poly.type
_entity_poly.pdbx_seq_one_letter_code
_entity_poly.pdbx_strand_id
1 'polypeptide(L)' 'MAAQVAALENRLEGAEYQQRLLRTTVAGLAREVGCSLGCQCSRCEGSYTFVKDGSMYCPRCGDREPL' A
#
# COMPACT_ATOMS: atom_id res chain seq x y z
N MET A 1 16.23 29.24 -4.18
CA MET A 1 15.36 28.58 -3.18
C MET A 1 14.02 28.18 -3.79
N ALA A 2 13.27 29.09 -4.42
CA ALA A 2 11.98 28.77 -5.07
C ALA A 2 12.03 27.64 -6.13
N ALA A 3 13.04 27.64 -7.01
CA ALA A 3 13.18 26.60 -8.02
C ALA A 3 13.45 25.18 -7.45
N GLN A 4 14.11 25.09 -6.29
CA GLN A 4 14.37 23.80 -5.63
C GLN A 4 13.10 23.26 -4.96
N VAL A 5 12.31 24.14 -4.34
CA VAL A 5 11.01 23.78 -3.76
C VAL A 5 10.07 23.26 -4.86
N ALA A 6 9.93 23.98 -5.97
CA ALA A 6 9.10 23.56 -7.09
C ALA A 6 9.54 22.21 -7.68
N ALA A 7 10.84 21.93 -7.77
CA ALA A 7 11.33 20.64 -8.25
C ALA A 7 11.00 19.50 -7.27
N LEU A 8 11.02 19.74 -5.96
CA LEU A 8 10.63 18.76 -4.94
C LEU A 8 9.12 18.51 -4.95
N GLU A 9 8.30 19.54 -5.09
CA GLU A 9 6.84 19.44 -5.19
C GLU A 9 6.43 18.58 -6.40
N ASN A 10 6.97 18.85 -7.58
CA ASN A 10 6.70 18.05 -8.78
C ASN A 10 7.10 16.57 -8.61
N ARG A 11 8.23 16.30 -7.95
CA ARG A 11 8.66 14.93 -7.67
C ARG A 11 7.75 14.24 -6.66
N LEU A 12 7.27 14.97 -5.65
CA LEU A 12 6.34 14.47 -4.65
C LEU A 12 5.00 14.14 -5.29
N GLU A 13 4.42 15.07 -6.07
CA GLU A 13 3.18 14.83 -6.81
C GLU A 13 3.28 13.62 -7.74
N GLY A 14 4.41 13.49 -8.46
CA GLY A 14 4.68 12.32 -9.29
C GLY A 14 4.73 11.02 -8.49
N ALA A 15 5.41 11.03 -7.33
CA ALA A 15 5.49 9.85 -6.46
C ALA A 15 4.13 9.48 -5.86
N GLU A 16 3.35 10.46 -5.40
CA GLU A 16 2.01 10.27 -4.86
C GLU A 16 1.04 9.72 -5.92
N TYR A 17 1.14 10.23 -7.15
CA TYR A 17 0.37 9.72 -8.29
C TYR A 17 0.69 8.25 -8.56
N GLN A 18 1.97 7.90 -8.65
CA GLN A 18 2.39 6.50 -8.85
C GLN A 18 1.97 5.60 -7.69
N GLN A 19 2.09 6.05 -6.45
CA GLN A 19 1.62 5.31 -5.27
C GLN A 19 0.11 5.03 -5.35
N ARG A 20 -0.69 6.01 -5.80
CA ARG A 20 -2.14 5.87 -5.93
C ARG A 20 -2.52 4.87 -7.03
N LEU A 21 -1.80 4.88 -8.16
CA LEU A 21 -1.96 3.88 -9.22
C LEU A 21 -1.65 2.47 -8.70
N LEU A 22 -0.46 2.28 -8.11
CA LEU A 22 -0.04 0.99 -7.58
C LEU A 22 -1.02 0.46 -6.53
N ARG A 23 -1.47 1.31 -5.60
CA ARG A 23 -2.45 0.92 -4.57
C ARG A 23 -3.78 0.48 -5.20
N THR A 24 -4.25 1.21 -6.22
CA THR A 24 -5.51 0.89 -6.91
C THR A 24 -5.40 -0.42 -7.67
N THR A 25 -4.33 -0.62 -8.43
CA THR A 25 -4.06 -1.86 -9.17
C THR A 25 -3.94 -3.05 -8.23
N VAL A 26 -3.16 -2.94 -7.16
CA VAL A 26 -3.00 -4.03 -6.17
C VAL A 26 -4.32 -4.34 -5.47
N ALA A 27 -5.13 -3.34 -5.13
CA ALA A 27 -6.46 -3.58 -4.57
C ALA A 27 -7.40 -4.27 -5.56
N GLY A 28 -7.29 -3.98 -6.87
CA GLY A 28 -7.99 -4.71 -7.93
C GLY A 28 -7.58 -6.18 -7.99
N LEU A 29 -6.27 -6.43 -8.09
CA LEU A 29 -5.70 -7.78 -8.13
C LEU A 29 -6.05 -8.60 -6.87
N ALA A 30 -6.05 -7.95 -5.70
CA ALA A 30 -6.46 -8.59 -4.45
C ALA A 30 -7.88 -9.15 -4.55
N ARG A 31 -8.82 -8.37 -5.10
CA ARG A 31 -10.21 -8.78 -5.27
C ARG A 31 -10.34 -9.94 -6.27
N GLU A 32 -9.55 -9.94 -7.34
CA GLU A 32 -9.53 -11.05 -8.31
C GLU A 32 -9.13 -12.39 -7.67
N VAL A 33 -8.27 -12.36 -6.64
CA VAL A 33 -7.86 -13.56 -5.89
C VAL A 33 -8.66 -13.80 -4.60
N GLY A 34 -9.81 -13.11 -4.44
CA GLY A 34 -10.70 -13.28 -3.29
C GLY A 34 -10.18 -12.71 -1.98
N CYS A 35 -9.28 -11.73 -2.04
CA CYS A 35 -8.77 -10.98 -0.90
C CYS A 35 -9.20 -9.51 -0.97
N SER A 36 -9.07 -8.77 0.13
CA SER A 36 -9.10 -7.31 0.11
C SER A 36 -7.78 -6.73 0.62
N LEU A 37 -7.41 -5.54 0.14
CA LEU A 37 -6.22 -4.84 0.61
C LEU A 37 -6.55 -4.12 1.92
N GLY A 38 -5.74 -4.35 2.95
CA GLY A 38 -5.84 -3.73 4.27
C GLY A 38 -4.95 -2.48 4.42
N CYS A 39 -4.52 -2.23 5.65
CA CYS A 39 -3.65 -1.11 6.01
C CYS A 39 -2.16 -1.48 5.89
N GLN A 40 -1.27 -0.53 6.17
CA GLN A 40 0.15 -0.82 6.30
C GLN A 40 0.39 -1.78 7.47
N CYS A 41 1.26 -2.78 7.28
CA CYS A 41 1.64 -3.68 8.36
C CYS A 41 2.34 -2.90 9.48
N SER A 42 1.80 -2.96 10.70
CA SER A 42 2.36 -2.33 11.90
C SER A 42 3.69 -2.96 12.34
N ARG A 43 3.96 -4.23 11.97
CA ARG A 43 5.15 -4.98 12.42
C ARG A 43 6.39 -4.74 11.58
N CYS A 44 6.26 -4.66 10.25
CA CYS A 44 7.41 -4.49 9.36
C CYS A 44 7.39 -3.20 8.55
N GLU A 45 6.27 -2.46 8.57
CA GLU A 45 6.03 -1.17 7.88
C GLU A 45 6.27 -1.20 6.36
N GLY A 46 6.52 -2.39 5.84
CA GLY A 46 7.15 -2.60 4.55
C GLY A 46 6.23 -3.16 3.47
N SER A 47 4.95 -3.37 3.80
CA SER A 47 3.90 -3.77 2.88
C SER A 47 2.52 -3.40 3.44
N TYR A 48 1.53 -3.34 2.55
CA TYR A 48 0.13 -3.42 2.95
C TYR A 48 -0.23 -4.86 3.34
N THR A 49 -1.18 -5.01 4.24
CA THR A 49 -1.76 -6.29 4.62
C THR A 49 -2.84 -6.71 3.63
N PHE A 50 -3.12 -8.01 3.58
CA PHE A 50 -4.31 -8.54 2.92
C PHE A 50 -5.30 -9.03 3.98
N VAL A 51 -6.58 -8.89 3.67
CA VAL A 51 -7.67 -9.43 4.46
C VAL A 51 -8.30 -10.57 3.68
N LYS A 52 -8.35 -11.75 4.32
CA LYS A 52 -8.94 -12.97 3.77
C LYS A 52 -9.45 -13.84 4.91
N ASP A 53 -10.64 -14.43 4.74
CA ASP A 53 -11.20 -15.42 5.67
C ASP A 53 -11.25 -14.94 7.13
N GLY A 54 -11.64 -13.67 7.36
CA GLY A 54 -11.71 -13.09 8.70
C GLY A 54 -10.35 -12.86 9.38
N SER A 55 -9.25 -12.90 8.61
CA SER A 55 -7.91 -12.62 9.11
C SER A 55 -7.22 -11.56 8.27
N MET A 56 -6.48 -10.68 8.93
CA MET A 56 -5.54 -9.77 8.30
C MET A 56 -4.15 -10.41 8.34
N TYR A 57 -3.43 -10.42 7.23
CA TYR A 57 -2.06 -10.95 7.20
C TYR A 57 -1.13 -10.09 6.34
N CYS A 58 0.14 -10.07 6.71
CA CYS A 58 1.21 -9.38 6.01
C CYS A 58 1.90 -10.34 5.04
N PRO A 59 1.92 -10.07 3.72
CA PRO A 59 2.60 -10.92 2.75
C PRO A 59 4.13 -10.87 2.87
N ARG A 60 4.70 -9.85 3.53
CA ARG A 60 6.15 -9.65 3.65
C ARG A 60 6.76 -10.34 4.86
N CYS A 61 6.21 -10.16 6.06
CA CYS A 61 6.77 -10.71 7.30
C CYS A 61 5.98 -11.90 7.85
N GLY A 62 4.85 -12.25 7.24
CA GLY A 62 4.01 -13.39 7.66
C GLY A 62 3.17 -13.13 8.91
N ASP A 63 3.19 -11.89 9.43
CA ASP A 63 2.34 -11.49 10.54
C ASP A 63 0.87 -11.70 10.21
N ARG A 64 0.09 -12.21 11.17
CA ARG A 64 -1.32 -12.54 10.96
C ARG A 64 -2.10 -12.28 12.23
N GLU A 65 -3.19 -11.56 12.10
CA GLU A 65 -4.10 -11.23 13.19
C GLU A 65 -5.54 -11.56 12.76
N PRO A 66 -6.33 -12.21 13.62
CA PRO A 66 -7.77 -12.34 13.39
C PRO A 66 -8.44 -10.96 13.43
N LEU A 67 -9.47 -10.77 12.60
CA LEU A 67 -10.31 -9.57 12.58
C LEU A 67 -11.48 -9.66 13.55
#